data_AF-A0A7C6FI23-F1
#
_entry.id   AF-A0A7C6FI23-F1
#
_cell.length_a   1.000
_cell.length_b   1.000
_cell.length_c   1.000
_cell.angle_alpha   90.00
_cell.angle_beta   90.00
_cell.angle_gamma   90.00
#
_symmetry.space_group_name_H-M   'P 1'
#
loop_
_entity.id
_entity.type
_entity.pdbx_description
1 polymer ?
#
loop_
_entity_poly.entity_id
_entity_poly.type
_entity_poly.pdbx_seq_one_letter_code
_entity_poly.pdbx_strand_id
1 'polypeptide(L)'
;MIKHTSKQSESTRQSIDSIDKQRTKNKEQRTSNQTSKITAESISSKFEINKDWAQVVFDWLEYKKERRETYKSDRSVKSFITKLRNLSGDDPAVAREIVEQSFANNYAGVFELKKQTANGKDRRDSETAIREQQIMQLAREAGMA
;
A
#
# COMPACT_ATOMS: atom_id res chain seq x y z
N MET A 1 -45.74 -58.09 -15.98
CA MET A 1 -44.74 -58.93 -15.29
C MET A 1 -43.69 -59.25 -16.34
N ILE A 2 -42.40 -58.90 -16.25
CA ILE A 2 -41.44 -58.80 -15.16
C ILE A 2 -40.48 -57.64 -15.49
N LYS A 3 -40.02 -56.91 -14.47
CA LYS A 3 -39.06 -55.80 -14.57
C LYS A 3 -37.66 -56.37 -14.78
N HIS A 4 -36.91 -55.89 -15.76
CA HIS A 4 -35.48 -56.17 -15.86
C HIS A 4 -34.70 -55.02 -15.23
N THR A 5 -34.04 -55.33 -14.12
CA THR A 5 -33.17 -54.43 -13.37
C THR A 5 -31.76 -54.53 -13.94
N SER A 6 -31.23 -53.43 -14.48
CA SER A 6 -29.79 -53.29 -14.71
C SER A 6 -29.18 -52.58 -13.50
N LYS A 7 -28.34 -53.29 -12.75
CA LYS A 7 -27.42 -52.71 -11.76
C LYS A 7 -26.12 -52.39 -12.47
N GLN A 8 -25.77 -51.11 -12.55
CA GLN A 8 -24.41 -50.65 -12.78
C GLN A 8 -24.10 -49.51 -11.81
N SER A 9 -22.81 -49.31 -11.59
CA SER A 9 -22.09 -49.00 -10.35
C SER A 9 -21.95 -47.50 -10.01
N GLU A 10 -21.27 -47.28 -8.87
CA GLU A 10 -20.51 -46.09 -8.45
C GLU A 10 -21.24 -45.09 -7.53
N SER A 11 -21.07 -45.24 -6.21
CA SER A 11 -19.90 -44.85 -5.40
C SER A 11 -19.80 -43.34 -5.18
N THR A 12 -20.05 -42.97 -3.92
CA THR A 12 -19.53 -41.79 -3.23
C THR A 12 -19.98 -40.41 -3.75
N ARG A 13 -21.22 -40.04 -3.43
CA ARG A 13 -21.67 -38.64 -3.37
C ARG A 13 -22.15 -38.27 -1.97
N GLN A 14 -21.37 -38.63 -0.96
CA GLN A 14 -21.59 -38.17 0.41
C GLN A 14 -20.31 -37.49 0.89
N SER A 15 -20.47 -36.28 1.42
CA SER A 15 -19.47 -35.56 2.22
C SER A 15 -18.49 -34.63 1.49
N ILE A 16 -19.00 -33.59 0.81
CA ILE A 16 -18.24 -32.34 0.60
C ILE A 16 -18.81 -31.14 1.39
N ASP A 17 -20.10 -31.18 1.76
CA ASP A 17 -20.74 -30.09 2.53
C ASP A 17 -20.35 -30.02 4.02
N SER A 18 -19.74 -31.07 4.57
CA SER A 18 -19.34 -31.10 5.98
C SER A 18 -17.96 -30.51 6.25
N ILE A 19 -17.12 -30.33 5.23
CA ILE A 19 -15.76 -29.75 5.39
C ILE A 19 -15.83 -28.22 5.50
N ASP A 20 -16.74 -27.58 4.78
CA ASP A 20 -16.79 -26.11 4.71
C ASP A 20 -17.38 -25.45 5.97
N LYS A 21 -18.31 -26.14 6.66
CA LYS A 21 -18.89 -25.65 7.92
C LYS A 21 -17.98 -25.75 9.14
N GLN A 22 -16.89 -26.52 9.08
CA GLN A 22 -15.89 -26.58 10.16
C GLN A 22 -14.74 -25.59 9.96
N ARG A 23 -14.57 -25.04 8.75
CA ARG A 23 -13.50 -24.06 8.44
C ARG A 23 -13.83 -22.64 8.88
N THR A 24 -15.10 -22.33 9.13
CA THR A 24 -15.55 -20.97 9.48
C THR A 24 -15.60 -20.70 10.99
N LYS A 25 -15.69 -21.72 11.86
CA LYS A 25 -15.77 -21.49 13.33
C LYS A 25 -14.42 -21.39 14.05
N ASN A 26 -13.33 -21.85 13.44
CA ASN A 26 -11.99 -21.83 14.06
C ASN A 26 -11.17 -20.54 13.79
N LYS A 27 -11.71 -19.56 13.05
CA LYS A 27 -10.98 -18.33 12.70
C LYS A 27 -11.25 -17.17 13.68
N GLU A 28 -12.40 -17.13 14.34
CA GLU A 28 -12.75 -16.08 15.31
C GLU A 28 -12.03 -16.22 16.67
N GLN A 29 -11.65 -17.45 17.06
CA GLN A 29 -11.16 -17.72 18.44
C GLN A 29 -9.63 -17.62 18.63
N ARG A 30 -8.86 -17.27 17.58
CA ARG A 30 -7.39 -17.09 17.66
C ARG A 30 -6.92 -15.64 17.69
N THR A 31 -7.83 -14.65 17.59
CA THR A 31 -7.47 -13.22 17.55
C THR A 31 -7.70 -12.49 18.87
N SER A 32 -7.82 -13.23 19.97
CA SER A 32 -8.04 -12.71 21.31
C SER A 32 -7.12 -13.49 22.23
N ASN A 33 -5.83 -13.22 22.21
CA ASN A 33 -4.95 -13.49 23.35
C ASN A 33 -3.74 -12.57 23.21
N GLN A 34 -3.72 -11.57 24.09
CA GLN A 34 -2.64 -10.60 24.31
C GLN A 34 -2.54 -9.45 23.29
N THR A 35 -3.58 -8.61 23.23
CA THR A 35 -3.44 -7.24 22.72
C THR A 35 -2.73 -6.41 23.78
N SER A 36 -1.41 -6.58 23.92
CA SER A 36 -0.61 -5.50 24.50
C SER A 36 -0.89 -4.27 23.65
N LYS A 37 -1.56 -3.27 24.22
CA LYS A 37 -1.90 -2.02 23.55
C LYS A 37 -0.61 -1.47 22.94
N ILE A 38 -0.43 -1.58 21.63
CA ILE A 38 0.75 -1.06 20.96
C ILE A 38 0.65 0.46 21.14
N THR A 39 1.64 1.07 21.76
CA THR A 39 1.74 2.53 21.92
C THR A 39 3.07 3.01 21.36
N ALA A 40 3.17 4.31 21.07
CA ALA A 40 4.42 4.91 20.64
C ALA A 40 5.55 4.68 21.68
N GLU A 41 5.25 4.73 22.97
CA GLU A 41 6.25 4.49 24.04
C GLU A 41 6.78 3.04 24.03
N SER A 42 5.89 2.07 23.79
CA SER A 42 6.28 0.67 23.66
C SER A 42 7.16 0.44 22.43
N ILE A 43 6.84 1.10 21.31
CA ILE A 43 7.65 1.04 20.07
C ILE A 43 9.02 1.70 20.29
N SER A 44 9.04 2.89 20.92
CA SER A 44 10.27 3.62 21.26
C SER A 44 11.21 2.75 22.09
N SER A 45 10.70 2.13 23.15
CA SER A 45 11.50 1.27 24.03
C SER A 45 11.96 -0.01 23.33
N LYS A 46 11.09 -0.62 22.52
CA LYS A 46 11.36 -1.91 21.87
C LYS A 46 12.36 -1.83 20.72
N PHE A 47 12.34 -0.73 19.98
CA PHE A 47 13.21 -0.53 18.81
C PHE A 47 14.32 0.50 19.05
N GLU A 48 14.43 1.02 20.28
CA GLU A 48 15.46 1.98 20.69
C GLU A 48 15.49 3.22 19.78
N ILE A 49 14.30 3.78 19.51
CA ILE A 49 14.11 4.97 18.67
C ILE A 49 13.52 6.12 19.48
N ASN A 50 13.79 7.36 19.08
CA ASN A 50 13.25 8.54 19.76
C ASN A 50 11.70 8.62 19.63
N LYS A 51 11.09 9.48 20.44
CA LYS A 51 9.62 9.61 20.51
C LYS A 51 8.99 10.05 19.19
N ASP A 52 9.65 10.96 18.46
CA ASP A 52 9.14 11.47 17.19
C ASP A 52 9.07 10.38 16.12
N TRP A 53 10.12 9.56 16.01
CA TRP A 53 10.14 8.38 15.15
C TRP A 53 9.13 7.34 15.60
N ALA A 54 9.00 7.11 16.91
CA ALA A 54 8.08 6.12 17.44
C ALA A 54 6.62 6.47 17.13
N GLN A 55 6.26 7.76 17.13
CA GLN A 55 4.93 8.21 16.74
C GLN A 55 4.66 7.91 15.26
N VAL A 56 5.59 8.26 14.35
CA VAL A 56 5.42 7.99 12.92
C VAL A 56 5.28 6.49 12.63
N VAL A 57 6.08 5.67 13.33
CA VAL A 57 5.99 4.20 13.21
C VAL A 57 4.67 3.68 13.78
N PHE A 58 4.20 4.23 14.90
CA PHE A 58 2.91 3.89 15.49
C PHE A 58 1.78 4.15 14.50
N ASP A 59 1.71 5.35 13.91
CA ASP A 59 0.67 5.75 12.96
C ASP A 59 0.64 4.78 11.76
N TRP A 60 1.81 4.42 11.21
CA TRP A 60 1.91 3.42 10.14
C TRP A 60 1.38 2.04 10.56
N LEU A 61 1.75 1.55 11.74
CA LEU A 61 1.29 0.24 12.23
C LEU A 61 -0.22 0.21 12.49
N GLU A 62 -0.79 1.33 12.94
CA GLU A 62 -2.23 1.48 13.13
C GLU A 62 -2.98 1.42 11.79
N TYR A 63 -2.54 2.18 10.79
CA TYR A 63 -3.09 2.10 9.43
C TYR A 63 -3.03 0.69 8.86
N LYS A 64 -1.88 0.01 9.00
CA LYS A 64 -1.74 -1.39 8.53
C LYS A 64 -2.68 -2.34 9.27
N LYS A 65 -2.96 -2.10 10.55
CA LYS A 65 -3.92 -2.87 11.33
C LYS A 65 -5.35 -2.65 10.85
N GLU A 66 -5.75 -1.42 10.56
CA GLU A 66 -7.07 -1.09 9.99
C GLU A 66 -7.30 -1.83 8.66
N ARG A 67 -6.24 -1.94 7.85
CA ARG A 67 -6.25 -2.69 6.58
C ARG A 67 -6.12 -4.21 6.73
N ARG A 68 -6.02 -4.75 7.96
CA ARG A 68 -5.77 -6.17 8.23
C ARG A 68 -4.44 -6.69 7.65
N GLU A 69 -3.46 -5.80 7.46
CA GLU A 69 -2.14 -6.04 6.88
C GLU A 69 -1.03 -5.88 7.94
N THR A 70 -1.16 -6.53 9.10
CA THR A 70 -0.22 -6.37 10.22
C THR A 70 1.13 -7.07 9.98
N TYR A 71 2.23 -6.44 10.44
CA TYR A 71 3.53 -7.09 10.48
C TYR A 71 3.54 -8.22 11.53
N LYS A 72 4.04 -9.40 11.12
CA LYS A 72 4.03 -10.61 11.96
C LYS A 72 5.26 -10.76 12.85
N SER A 73 6.30 -9.96 12.62
CA SER A 73 7.58 -10.10 13.32
C SER A 73 8.27 -8.76 13.53
N ASP A 74 9.05 -8.69 14.60
CA ASP A 74 9.88 -7.52 14.92
C ASP A 74 10.90 -7.22 13.82
N ARG A 75 11.41 -8.27 13.16
CA ARG A 75 12.30 -8.12 12.00
C ARG A 75 11.65 -7.32 10.90
N SER A 76 10.37 -7.59 10.58
CA SER A 76 9.65 -6.86 9.54
C SER A 76 9.41 -5.39 9.92
N VAL A 77 9.14 -5.11 11.20
CA VAL A 77 9.03 -3.73 11.70
C VAL A 77 10.37 -3.01 11.64
N LYS A 78 11.48 -3.66 12.03
CA LYS A 78 12.84 -3.10 11.89
C LYS A 78 13.19 -2.79 10.43
N SER A 79 12.84 -3.67 9.49
CA SER A 79 13.03 -3.41 8.07
C SER A 79 12.23 -2.21 7.57
N PHE A 80 11.00 -2.04 8.06
CA PHE A 80 10.20 -0.85 7.77
C PHE A 80 10.85 0.42 8.32
N ILE A 81 11.26 0.43 9.60
CA ILE A 81 11.94 1.58 10.23
C ILE A 81 13.20 1.95 9.45
N THR A 82 14.02 0.97 9.09
CA THR A 82 15.26 1.18 8.31
C THR A 82 14.95 1.78 6.95
N LYS A 83 13.95 1.24 6.25
CA LYS A 83 13.52 1.78 4.95
C LYS A 83 13.03 3.23 5.09
N LEU A 84 12.25 3.52 6.13
CA LEU A 84 11.72 4.86 6.37
C LEU A 84 12.83 5.87 6.66
N ARG A 85 13.83 5.52 7.49
CA ARG A 85 15.03 6.34 7.73
C ARG A 85 15.81 6.64 6.45
N ASN A 86 16.00 5.62 5.61
CA ASN A 86 16.71 5.81 4.35
C ASN A 86 15.96 6.76 3.39
N LEU A 87 14.63 6.66 3.34
CA LEU A 87 13.81 7.53 2.49
C LEU A 87 13.71 8.96 3.04
N SER A 88 13.72 9.12 4.36
CA SER A 88 13.58 10.42 5.02
C SER A 88 14.90 11.16 5.25
N GLY A 89 16.04 10.51 5.03
CA GLY A 89 17.34 11.07 5.39
C GLY A 89 17.54 11.18 6.91
N ASP A 90 16.99 10.23 7.67
CA ASP A 90 16.96 10.20 9.15
C ASP A 90 16.19 11.37 9.80
N ASP A 91 15.39 12.11 9.02
CA ASP A 91 14.52 13.19 9.51
C ASP A 91 13.09 12.66 9.85
N PRO A 92 12.62 12.78 11.11
CA PRO A 92 11.26 12.38 11.50
C PRO A 92 10.15 13.19 10.82
N ALA A 93 10.38 14.46 10.48
CA ALA A 93 9.38 15.30 9.81
C ALA A 93 9.13 14.80 8.38
N VAL A 94 10.20 14.54 7.64
CA VAL A 94 10.13 13.96 6.28
C VAL A 94 9.54 12.55 6.33
N ALA A 95 9.86 11.76 7.35
CA ALA A 95 9.28 10.42 7.55
C ALA A 95 7.75 10.46 7.71
N ARG A 96 7.24 11.47 8.42
CA ARG A 96 5.80 11.70 8.57
C ARG A 96 5.14 11.98 7.23
N GLU A 97 5.71 12.90 6.45
CA GLU A 97 5.21 13.22 5.10
C GLU A 97 5.17 11.98 4.19
N ILE A 98 6.18 11.11 4.26
CA ILE A 98 6.22 9.85 3.50
C ILE A 98 5.04 8.94 3.88
N VAL A 99 4.79 8.79 5.18
CA VAL A 99 3.69 7.97 5.71
C VAL A 99 2.33 8.56 5.29
N GLU A 100 2.16 9.87 5.43
CA GLU A 100 0.95 10.58 5.01
C GLU A 100 0.70 10.47 3.51
N GLN A 101 1.74 10.59 2.68
CA GLN A 101 1.65 10.36 1.23
C GLN A 101 1.14 8.94 0.95
N SER A 102 1.70 7.94 1.62
CA SER A 102 1.27 6.54 1.45
C SER A 102 -0.17 6.33 1.91
N PHE A 103 -0.61 6.98 2.99
CA PHE A 103 -2.01 6.92 3.45
C PHE A 103 -2.96 7.55 2.44
N ALA A 104 -2.68 8.79 2.02
CA ALA A 104 -3.50 9.55 1.09
C ALA A 104 -3.67 8.83 -0.26
N ASN A 105 -2.62 8.14 -0.72
CA ASN A 105 -2.63 7.37 -1.97
C ASN A 105 -2.99 5.89 -1.79
N ASN A 106 -3.31 5.46 -0.57
CA ASN A 106 -3.67 4.10 -0.23
C ASN A 106 -2.62 3.03 -0.62
N TYR A 107 -1.34 3.37 -0.51
CA TYR A 107 -0.23 2.50 -0.88
C TYR A 107 -0.01 1.40 0.17
N ALA A 108 0.33 0.20 -0.32
CA ALA A 108 0.63 -0.94 0.55
C ALA A 108 1.96 -0.78 1.33
N GLY A 109 2.79 0.20 0.96
CA GLY A 109 4.11 0.46 1.54
C GLY A 109 4.53 1.93 1.45
N VAL A 110 5.70 2.24 2.01
CA VAL A 110 6.33 3.57 1.96
C VAL A 110 7.32 3.69 0.80
N PHE A 111 7.31 4.86 0.17
CA PHE A 111 8.10 5.21 -1.01
C PHE A 111 8.63 6.64 -0.86
N GLU A 112 9.56 7.01 -1.73
CA GLU A 112 10.10 8.38 -1.78
C GLU A 112 9.00 9.44 -1.94
N LEU A 113 9.21 10.61 -1.33
CA LEU A 113 8.31 11.74 -1.49
C LEU A 113 8.32 12.19 -2.94
N LYS A 114 7.15 12.22 -3.56
CA LYS A 114 6.99 12.82 -4.87
C LYS A 114 7.04 14.32 -4.65
N LYS A 115 8.18 14.93 -4.98
CA LYS A 115 8.23 16.39 -5.15
C LYS A 115 7.14 16.72 -6.15
N GLN A 116 6.09 17.43 -5.71
CA GLN A 116 5.16 18.05 -6.62
C GLN A 116 5.94 19.17 -7.33
N THR A 117 6.78 18.80 -8.28
CA THR A 117 7.15 19.74 -9.31
C THR A 117 5.83 20.14 -9.93
N ALA A 118 5.52 21.43 -9.92
CA ALA A 118 4.47 22.03 -10.74
C ALA A 118 4.76 21.87 -12.26
N ASN A 119 5.43 20.78 -12.67
CA ASN A 119 5.72 20.37 -14.03
C ASN A 119 4.73 19.26 -14.46
N GLY A 120 3.46 19.51 -14.19
CA GLY A 120 2.34 18.90 -14.92
C GLY A 120 1.82 19.81 -16.03
N LYS A 121 2.56 20.86 -16.40
CA LYS A 121 2.33 21.66 -17.60
C LYS A 121 3.51 21.49 -18.53
N ASP A 122 3.20 21.12 -19.76
CA ASP A 122 4.03 21.17 -20.96
C ASP A 122 5.34 21.94 -20.82
N ARG A 123 6.44 21.20 -20.62
CA ARG A 123 7.77 21.67 -20.99
C ARG A 123 8.19 21.21 -22.39
N ARG A 124 7.22 20.88 -23.26
CA ARG A 124 7.47 20.47 -24.65
C ARG A 124 7.23 21.57 -25.69
N ASP A 125 6.62 22.70 -25.33
CA ASP A 125 6.13 23.62 -26.36
C ASP A 125 6.74 25.02 -26.36
N SER A 126 7.75 25.34 -25.53
CA SER A 126 8.34 26.69 -25.59
C SER A 126 9.17 26.91 -26.84
N GLU A 127 9.99 25.93 -27.24
CA GLU A 127 10.88 26.06 -28.41
C GLU A 127 10.11 25.87 -29.73
N THR A 128 9.14 24.96 -29.75
CA THR A 128 8.24 24.74 -30.89
C THR A 128 7.29 25.93 -31.08
N ALA A 129 6.68 26.47 -30.02
CA ALA A 129 5.79 27.62 -30.15
C ALA A 129 6.54 28.89 -30.58
N ILE A 130 7.77 29.11 -30.09
CA ILE A 130 8.60 30.23 -30.54
C ILE A 130 8.93 30.06 -32.03
N ARG A 131 9.30 28.84 -32.46
CA ARG A 131 9.61 28.56 -33.87
C ARG A 131 8.38 28.73 -34.77
N GLU A 132 7.21 28.26 -34.34
CA GLU A 132 5.95 28.44 -35.08
C GLU A 132 5.54 29.91 -35.17
N GLN A 133 5.64 30.68 -34.08
CA GLN A 133 5.39 32.13 -34.12
C GLN A 133 6.35 32.86 -35.06
N GLN A 134 7.62 32.46 -35.05
CA GLN A 134 8.63 33.07 -35.91
C GLN A 134 8.39 32.73 -37.40
N ILE A 135 7.97 31.49 -37.70
CA ILE A 135 7.55 31.08 -39.05
C ILE A 135 6.30 31.85 -39.51
N MET A 136 5.31 32.03 -38.62
CA MET A 136 4.10 32.80 -38.94
C MET A 136 4.39 34.29 -39.17
N GLN A 137 5.31 34.88 -38.41
CA GLN A 137 5.70 36.27 -38.57
C GLN A 137 6.43 36.49 -39.91
N LEU A 138 7.32 35.58 -40.29
CA LEU A 138 7.99 35.58 -41.61
C LEU A 138 6.99 35.41 -42.77
N ALA A 139 5.99 34.54 -42.63
CA ALA A 139 4.96 34.35 -43.67
C ALA A 139 4.06 35.59 -43.85
N ARG A 140 3.75 36.31 -42.77
CA ARG A 140 3.00 37.57 -42.81
C ARG A 140 3.80 38.68 -43.50
N GLU A 141 5.10 38.77 -43.26
CA GLU A 141 5.99 39.77 -43.88
C GLU A 141 6.25 39.46 -45.37
N ALA A 142 6.22 38.19 -45.76
CA ALA A 142 6.35 37.76 -47.15
C ALA A 142 5.05 37.91 -47.98
N GLY A 143 3.95 38.38 -47.38
CA GLY A 143 2.67 38.59 -48.07
C GLY A 143 1.96 37.32 -48.53
N MET A 144 2.26 36.16 -47.92
CA MET A 144 1.59 34.88 -48.19
C MET A 144 0.46 34.62 -47.18
N ALA A 145 -0.56 35.47 -47.19
CA ALA A 145 -1.80 35.28 -46.43
C ALA A 145 -3.01 35.32 -47.37
#